data_AF-A0A017TDL6-F1
#
_entry.id   AF-A0A017TDL6-F1
#
_cell.length_a   1.000
_cell.length_b   1.000
_cell.length_c   1.000
_cell.angle_alpha   90.00
_cell.angle_beta   90.00
_cell.angle_gamma   90.00
#
_symmetry.space_group_name_H-M   'P 1'
#
loop_
_entity.id
_entity.type
_entity.pdbx_description
1 polymer ?
#
loop_
_entity_poly.entity_id
_entity_poly.type
_entity_poly.pdbx_seq_one_letter_code
_entity_poly.pdbx_strand_id
1 'polypeptide(L)'
;MTAFTRPLAHLSALALALAALALLAGCENKMEPKECDKLRGEAFEILNKAHHCNADADCRQSEWPGCAKPLSNADHDKIKPLADKFQGGKCEEPKVDCKAPPEVYCKQGLCVHREKGTPEDEGRVPSDQIKIE
;
A
#
# COMPACT_ATOMS: atom_id res chain seq x y z
N MET A 1 -78.42 -1.23 18.22
CA MET A 1 -77.65 -1.05 16.96
C MET A 1 -76.18 -0.99 17.34
N THR A 2 -75.44 -2.05 17.10
CA THR A 2 -74.02 -2.21 17.46
C THR A 2 -73.16 -2.01 16.20
N ALA A 3 -72.24 -1.04 16.24
CA ALA A 3 -71.27 -0.81 15.17
C ALA A 3 -69.88 -1.30 15.63
N PHE A 4 -69.36 -2.27 14.91
CA PHE A 4 -68.03 -2.85 15.03
C PHE A 4 -67.34 -2.64 13.67
N THR A 5 -66.15 -2.06 13.64
CA THR A 5 -65.12 -2.06 12.55
C THR A 5 -64.18 -0.87 12.80
N ARG A 6 -62.85 -0.89 12.65
CA ARG A 6 -61.77 -1.88 12.42
C ARG A 6 -60.46 -1.06 12.58
N PRO A 7 -59.39 -1.53 13.25
CA PRO A 7 -58.14 -0.76 13.35
C PRO A 7 -57.30 -1.00 12.09
N LEU A 8 -57.32 -0.07 11.14
CA LEU A 8 -56.63 -0.17 9.84
C LEU A 8 -55.34 0.69 9.77
N ALA A 9 -54.64 0.90 10.89
CA ALA A 9 -53.58 1.91 10.99
C ALA A 9 -52.15 1.35 11.25
N HIS A 10 -51.94 0.03 11.25
CA HIS A 10 -50.64 -0.54 11.65
C HIS A 10 -49.83 -1.25 10.55
N LEU A 11 -50.36 -1.40 9.33
CA LEU A 11 -49.63 -2.08 8.26
C LEU A 11 -48.65 -1.18 7.48
N SER A 12 -48.80 0.15 7.56
CA SER A 12 -47.97 1.09 6.78
C SER A 12 -46.63 1.46 7.43
N ALA A 13 -46.44 1.22 8.73
CA ALA A 13 -45.21 1.57 9.45
C ALA A 13 -44.12 0.49 9.33
N LEU A 14 -44.50 -0.77 9.09
CA LEU A 14 -43.56 -1.89 8.97
C LEU A 14 -42.82 -1.89 7.63
N ALA A 15 -43.48 -1.46 6.54
CA ALA A 15 -42.87 -1.44 5.21
C ALA A 15 -41.76 -0.38 5.08
N LEU A 16 -41.88 0.75 5.80
CA LEU A 16 -40.87 1.82 5.80
C LEU A 16 -39.64 1.45 6.64
N ALA A 17 -39.81 0.65 7.69
CA ALA A 17 -38.72 0.17 8.53
C ALA A 17 -37.83 -0.87 7.84
N LEU A 18 -38.39 -1.74 6.99
CA LEU A 18 -37.58 -2.70 6.20
C LEU A 18 -36.77 -2.03 5.08
N ALA A 19 -37.28 -0.95 4.49
CA ALA A 19 -36.54 -0.20 3.45
C ALA A 19 -35.32 0.55 4.03
N ALA A 20 -35.38 0.96 5.30
CA ALA A 20 -34.26 1.63 5.97
C ALA A 20 -33.10 0.67 6.31
N LEU A 21 -33.36 -0.61 6.58
CA LEU A 21 -32.30 -1.61 6.79
C LEU A 21 -31.58 -2.00 5.48
N ALA A 22 -32.26 -1.94 4.33
CA ALA A 22 -31.65 -2.22 3.04
C ALA A 22 -30.62 -1.14 2.63
N LEU A 23 -30.71 0.07 3.17
CA LEU A 23 -29.76 1.16 2.95
C LEU A 23 -28.53 1.10 3.88
N LEU A 24 -28.60 0.36 4.99
CA LEU A 24 -27.47 0.09 5.89
C LEU A 24 -26.66 -1.15 5.50
N ALA A 25 -27.22 -1.99 4.62
CA ALA A 25 -26.48 -3.05 3.92
C ALA A 25 -25.73 -2.52 2.68
N GLY A 26 -25.42 -1.21 2.66
CA GLY A 26 -24.51 -0.63 1.68
C GLY A 26 -23.19 -1.39 1.73
N CYS A 27 -22.92 -2.15 0.67
CA CYS A 27 -21.81 -3.06 0.51
C CYS A 27 -20.48 -2.42 0.89
N GLU A 28 -20.05 -2.66 2.13
CA GLU A 28 -18.69 -2.44 2.57
C GLU A 28 -17.84 -3.52 1.88
N ASN A 29 -17.50 -3.30 0.60
CA ASN A 29 -16.48 -4.07 -0.13
C ASN A 29 -15.09 -3.75 0.45
N LYS A 30 -14.93 -3.84 1.77
CA LYS A 30 -13.61 -3.93 2.38
C LYS A 30 -13.19 -5.38 2.22
N MET A 31 -12.10 -5.56 1.51
CA MET A 31 -11.45 -6.85 1.34
C MET A 31 -11.16 -7.47 2.72
N GLU A 32 -11.24 -8.81 2.83
CA GLU A 32 -10.98 -9.45 4.12
C GLU A 32 -9.55 -9.14 4.59
N PRO A 33 -9.32 -8.96 5.90
CA PRO A 33 -7.97 -8.65 6.42
C PRO A 33 -6.89 -9.62 5.94
N LYS A 34 -7.23 -10.91 5.81
CA LYS A 34 -6.33 -11.95 5.32
C LYS A 34 -5.93 -11.77 3.85
N GLU A 35 -6.83 -11.27 3.01
CA GLU A 35 -6.53 -10.99 1.61
C GLU A 35 -5.65 -9.74 1.48
N CYS A 36 -5.89 -8.73 2.32
CA CYS A 36 -5.02 -7.56 2.43
C CYS A 36 -3.61 -7.97 2.89
N ASP A 37 -3.49 -8.82 3.92
CA ASP A 37 -2.20 -9.35 4.39
C ASP A 37 -1.47 -10.15 3.32
N LYS A 38 -2.21 -10.89 2.48
CA LYS A 38 -1.63 -11.63 1.36
C LYS A 38 -1.09 -10.68 0.29
N LEU A 39 -1.88 -9.72 -0.16
CA LEU A 39 -1.44 -8.70 -1.13
C LEU A 39 -0.23 -7.93 -0.63
N ARG A 40 -0.25 -7.57 0.65
CA ARG A 40 0.84 -6.92 1.35
C ARG A 40 2.09 -7.80 1.36
N GLY A 41 1.95 -9.08 1.71
CA GLY A 41 3.04 -10.06 1.68
C GLY A 41 3.67 -10.21 0.29
N GLU A 42 2.84 -10.36 -0.75
CA GLU A 42 3.29 -10.46 -2.14
C GLU A 42 4.05 -9.20 -2.58
N ALA A 43 3.53 -8.03 -2.26
CA ALA A 43 4.20 -6.77 -2.55
C ALA A 43 5.51 -6.62 -1.79
N PHE A 44 5.55 -6.96 -0.49
CA PHE A 44 6.78 -6.91 0.30
C PHE A 44 7.85 -7.87 -0.21
N GLU A 45 7.48 -9.03 -0.73
CA GLU A 45 8.42 -9.97 -1.31
C GLU A 45 9.09 -9.38 -2.56
N ILE A 46 8.38 -8.57 -3.34
CA ILE A 46 8.94 -7.87 -4.48
C ILE A 46 9.76 -6.67 -4.01
N LEU A 47 9.20 -5.79 -3.17
CA LEU A 47 9.81 -4.54 -2.69
C LEU A 47 11.14 -4.71 -1.93
N ASN A 48 11.36 -5.88 -1.30
CA ASN A 48 12.57 -6.14 -0.52
C ASN A 48 13.62 -6.98 -1.25
N LYS A 49 13.38 -7.39 -2.50
CA LYS A 49 14.39 -8.07 -3.31
C LYS A 49 15.40 -7.06 -3.87
N ALA A 50 16.56 -7.57 -4.26
CA ALA A 50 17.54 -6.77 -4.98
C ALA A 50 17.06 -6.53 -6.42
N HIS A 51 16.82 -5.27 -6.78
CA HIS A 51 16.35 -4.89 -8.11
C HIS A 51 17.52 -4.59 -9.02
N HIS A 52 17.71 -5.41 -10.04
CA HIS A 52 18.82 -5.27 -10.97
C HIS A 52 18.54 -4.20 -12.03
N CYS A 53 19.60 -3.53 -12.47
CA CYS A 53 19.55 -2.48 -13.49
C CYS A 53 20.80 -2.47 -14.34
N ASN A 54 20.72 -1.87 -15.53
CA ASN A 54 21.88 -1.59 -16.38
C ASN A 54 22.16 -0.08 -16.47
N ALA A 55 21.11 0.74 -16.44
CA ALA A 55 21.19 2.20 -16.48
C ALA A 55 20.24 2.85 -15.47
N ASP A 56 20.48 4.12 -15.14
CA ASP A 56 19.63 4.90 -14.24
C ASP A 56 18.15 4.93 -14.69
N ALA A 57 17.91 4.89 -16.00
CA ALA A 57 16.56 4.85 -16.58
C ALA A 57 15.78 3.56 -16.29
N ASP A 58 16.48 2.49 -15.86
CA ASP A 58 15.87 1.22 -15.46
C ASP A 58 15.28 1.28 -14.05
N CYS A 59 15.60 2.32 -13.28
CA CYS A 59 15.26 2.43 -11.88
C CYS A 59 14.20 3.49 -11.61
N ARG A 60 13.26 3.16 -10.73
CA ARG A 60 12.17 4.04 -10.31
C ARG A 60 11.83 3.83 -8.84
N GLN A 61 11.07 4.76 -8.27
CA GLN A 61 10.50 4.59 -6.95
C GLN A 61 9.22 3.76 -7.01
N SER A 62 8.95 2.95 -5.98
CA SER A 62 7.71 2.21 -5.83
C SER A 62 6.51 3.11 -5.52
N GLU A 63 5.37 2.83 -6.14
CA GLU A 63 4.06 3.46 -5.84
C GLU A 63 3.27 2.71 -4.73
N TRP A 64 3.91 1.90 -3.88
CA TRP A 64 3.26 1.12 -2.82
C TRP A 64 2.94 1.98 -1.57
N PRO A 65 1.80 1.76 -0.88
CA PRO A 65 1.49 2.43 0.38
C PRO A 65 2.60 2.25 1.43
N GLY A 66 3.21 3.35 1.87
CA GLY A 66 4.34 3.35 2.79
C GLY A 66 5.52 4.16 2.24
N CYS A 67 6.73 3.82 2.68
CA CYS A 67 7.93 4.51 2.21
C CYS A 67 8.35 3.95 0.84
N ALA A 68 8.58 4.85 -0.12
CA ALA A 68 9.02 4.46 -1.45
C ALA A 68 10.35 3.69 -1.40
N LYS A 69 10.41 2.59 -2.13
CA LYS A 69 11.58 1.73 -2.31
C LYS A 69 12.13 1.88 -3.73
N PRO A 70 13.43 1.65 -3.93
CA PRO A 70 14.02 1.67 -5.26
C PRO A 70 13.68 0.34 -5.96
N LEU A 71 13.07 0.42 -7.14
CA LEU A 71 12.62 -0.71 -7.95
C LEU A 71 13.19 -0.64 -9.35
N SER A 72 13.28 -1.79 -10.01
CA SER A 72 13.45 -1.85 -11.46
C SER A 72 12.12 -1.55 -12.16
N ASN A 73 12.14 -1.08 -13.41
CA ASN A 73 10.93 -0.91 -14.22
C ASN A 73 10.11 -2.21 -14.30
N ALA A 74 10.79 -3.36 -14.44
CA ALA A 74 10.15 -4.67 -14.54
C ALA A 74 9.38 -5.08 -13.27
N ASP A 75 9.87 -4.69 -12.09
CA ASP A 75 9.21 -5.01 -10.82
C ASP A 75 8.20 -3.94 -10.41
N HIS A 76 8.40 -2.69 -10.85
CA HIS A 76 7.41 -1.63 -10.74
C HIS A 76 6.09 -2.02 -11.42
N ASP A 77 6.16 -2.58 -12.63
CA ASP A 77 4.98 -3.02 -13.38
C ASP A 77 4.23 -4.18 -12.70
N LYS A 78 4.90 -4.96 -11.85
CA LYS A 78 4.28 -6.04 -11.05
C LYS A 78 3.63 -5.53 -9.77
N ILE A 79 4.23 -4.53 -9.13
CA ILE A 79 3.74 -3.95 -7.88
C ILE A 79 2.53 -3.05 -8.11
N LYS A 80 2.50 -2.30 -9.22
CA LYS A 80 1.41 -1.38 -9.55
C LYS A 80 0.01 -2.02 -9.45
N PRO A 81 -0.29 -3.16 -10.12
CA PRO A 81 -1.60 -3.79 -10.00
C PRO A 81 -1.87 -4.38 -8.61
N LEU A 82 -0.84 -4.70 -7.81
CA LEU A 82 -1.03 -5.10 -6.41
C LEU A 82 -1.44 -3.89 -5.56
N ALA A 83 -0.81 -2.73 -5.77
CA ALA A 83 -1.12 -1.48 -5.07
C ALA A 83 -2.55 -1.03 -5.40
N ASP A 84 -2.94 -1.10 -6.67
CA ASP A 84 -4.28 -0.77 -7.13
C ASP A 84 -5.34 -1.68 -6.49
N LYS A 85 -5.06 -3.00 -6.40
CA LYS A 85 -5.95 -3.96 -5.72
C LYS A 85 -6.02 -3.71 -4.22
N PHE A 86 -4.90 -3.39 -3.59
CA PHE A 86 -4.82 -3.13 -2.17
C PHE A 86 -5.59 -1.85 -1.79
N GLN A 87 -5.39 -0.77 -2.54
CA GLN A 87 -6.12 0.49 -2.34
C GLN A 87 -7.59 0.38 -2.75
N GLY A 88 -7.88 -0.27 -3.88
CA GLY A 88 -9.23 -0.48 -4.39
C GLY A 88 -10.08 -1.40 -3.50
N GLY A 89 -9.45 -2.39 -2.87
CA GLY A 89 -10.04 -3.26 -1.85
C GLY A 89 -10.22 -2.59 -0.49
N LYS A 90 -9.84 -1.32 -0.36
CA LYS A 90 -9.89 -0.52 0.88
C LYS A 90 -9.13 -1.19 2.03
N CYS A 91 -8.00 -1.82 1.73
CA CYS A 91 -7.10 -2.35 2.75
C CYS A 91 -6.53 -1.17 3.56
N GLU A 92 -6.70 -1.23 4.88
CA GLU A 92 -6.30 -0.16 5.79
C GLU A 92 -4.82 -0.35 6.19
N GLU A 93 -3.90 0.32 5.50
CA GLU A 93 -2.47 0.36 5.89
C GLU A 93 -2.17 1.65 6.65
N PRO A 94 -1.48 1.59 7.81
CA PRO A 94 -1.05 2.78 8.53
C PRO A 94 -0.23 3.69 7.62
N LYS A 95 -0.67 4.95 7.47
CA LYS A 95 0.12 5.97 6.79
C LYS A 95 1.38 6.24 7.63
N VAL A 96 2.49 5.66 7.20
CA VAL A 96 3.79 5.92 7.80
C VAL A 96 4.28 7.27 7.29
N ASP A 97 4.70 8.16 8.19
CA ASP A 97 5.26 9.45 7.81
C ASP A 97 6.68 9.23 7.27
N CYS A 98 6.77 9.12 5.95
CA CYS A 98 8.02 8.87 5.25
C CYS A 98 8.61 10.18 4.74
N LYS A 99 9.93 10.34 4.91
CA LYS A 99 10.65 11.45 4.29
C LYS A 99 10.49 11.39 2.76
N ALA A 100 10.47 12.56 2.13
CA ALA A 100 10.41 12.68 0.67
C ALA A 100 11.51 11.80 0.04
N PRO A 101 11.12 10.81 -0.77
CA PRO A 101 12.05 9.78 -1.20
C PRO A 101 13.06 10.39 -2.20
N PRO A 102 14.37 10.12 -2.03
CA PRO A 102 15.40 10.66 -2.89
C PRO A 102 15.38 10.00 -4.28
N GLU A 103 16.00 10.63 -5.27
CA GLU A 103 16.11 10.08 -6.63
C GLU A 103 16.70 8.67 -6.61
N VAL A 104 16.18 7.76 -7.43
CA VAL A 104 16.70 6.39 -7.56
C VAL A 104 17.60 6.33 -8.78
N TYR A 105 18.71 5.61 -8.66
CA TYR A 105 19.66 5.44 -9.75
C TYR A 105 20.26 4.04 -9.74
N CYS A 106 20.95 3.69 -10.82
CA CYS A 106 21.60 2.41 -10.97
C CYS A 106 23.03 2.48 -10.43
N LYS A 107 23.29 1.78 -9.32
CA LYS A 107 24.62 1.68 -8.71
C LYS A 107 25.05 0.21 -8.66
N GLN A 108 26.18 -0.11 -9.29
CA GLN A 108 26.75 -1.47 -9.30
C GLN A 108 25.74 -2.54 -9.79
N GLY A 109 24.90 -2.16 -10.76
CA GLY A 109 23.88 -3.06 -11.31
C GLY A 109 22.64 -3.24 -10.43
N LEU A 110 22.46 -2.41 -9.38
CA LEU A 110 21.30 -2.43 -8.50
C LEU A 110 20.63 -1.05 -8.40
N CYS A 111 19.31 -1.02 -8.38
CA CYS A 111 18.55 0.20 -8.13
C CYS A 111 18.66 0.57 -6.66
N VAL A 112 19.20 1.76 -6.40
CA VAL A 112 19.39 2.30 -5.05
C VAL A 112 18.95 3.75 -4.98
N HIS A 113 18.65 4.22 -3.78
CA HIS A 113 18.43 5.62 -3.52
C HIS A 113 19.74 6.40 -3.65
N ARG A 114 19.72 7.56 -4.33
CA ARG A 114 20.80 8.56 -4.23
C ARG A 114 20.81 9.05 -2.80
N GLU A 115 21.85 8.70 -2.06
CA GLU A 115 22.14 9.32 -0.77
C GLU A 115 22.15 10.84 -0.99
N LYS A 116 21.25 11.57 -0.32
CA LYS A 116 21.34 13.03 -0.24
C LYS A 116 22.56 13.32 0.64
N GLY A 117 23.72 13.47 -0.01
CA GLY A 117 25.00 13.60 0.68
C GLY A 117 24.96 14.70 1.73
N THR A 118 25.32 14.36 2.95
CA THR A 118 26.42 15.09 3.58
C THR A 118 27.66 14.72 2.76
N PRO A 119 28.46 15.67 2.28
CA PRO A 119 29.73 15.33 1.64
C PRO A 119 30.50 14.41 2.59
N GLU A 120 30.99 13.29 2.06
CA GLU A 120 31.94 12.46 2.82
C GLU A 120 33.11 13.37 3.19
N ASP A 121 33.24 13.67 4.48
CA ASP A 121 34.40 14.35 5.05
C ASP A 121 35.66 13.68 4.49
N GLU A 122 36.57 14.49 3.96
CA GLU A 122 37.84 14.07 3.40
C GLU A 122 38.54 13.05 4.33
N GLY A 123 38.58 11.78 3.93
CA GLY A 123 39.60 10.85 4.41
C GLY A 123 39.34 10.08 5.71
N ARG A 124 38.10 9.78 6.12
CA ARG A 124 37.89 8.80 7.20
C ARG A 124 37.72 7.38 6.65
N VAL A 125 38.85 6.68 6.48
CA VAL A 125 38.84 5.22 6.32
C VAL A 125 38.07 4.56 7.47
N PRO A 126 37.19 3.57 7.21
CA PRO A 126 36.58 2.77 8.26
C PRO A 126 37.68 2.14 9.11
N SER A 127 37.57 2.25 10.44
CA SER A 127 38.59 1.74 11.38
C SER A 127 38.70 0.20 11.43
N ASP A 128 38.02 -0.51 10.55
CA ASP A 128 37.97 -1.98 10.47
C ASP A 128 38.99 -2.60 9.51
N GLN A 129 40.05 -1.87 9.14
CA GLN A 129 41.21 -2.53 8.54
C GLN A 129 42.09 -3.12 9.64
N ILE A 130 41.90 -4.42 9.88
CA ILE A 130 42.78 -5.29 10.67
C ILE A 130 44.21 -5.12 10.13
N LYS A 131 45.09 -4.50 10.93
CA LYS A 131 46.54 -4.57 10.71
C LYS A 131 46.98 -6.00 11.01
N ILE A 132 47.44 -6.70 9.98
CA ILE A 132 48.22 -7.92 10.15
C ILE A 132 49.67 -7.42 10.33
N GLU A 133 50.19 -7.49 11.56
CA GLU A 133 51.64 -7.40 11.83
C GLU A 133 52.31 -8.75 11.56
#